data_AF-A0A447TYS3-F1
#
_entry.id   AF-A0A447TYS3-F1
#
_cell.length_a   1.000
_cell.length_b   1.000
_cell.length_c   1.000
_cell.angle_alpha   90.00
_cell.angle_beta   90.00
_cell.angle_gamma   90.00
#
_symmetry.space_group_name_H-M   'P 1'
#
loop_
_entity.id
_entity.type
_entity.pdbx_description
1 polymer ?
#
loop_
_entity_poly.entity_id
_entity_poly.type
_entity_poly.pdbx_seq_one_letter_code
_entity_poly.pdbx_strand_id
1 'polypeptide(L)'
;MFPQSKFSRAFLHPRYWLTWFGVGILWLLVQLPYPVLRFLGTRTGKLARPFLKRRESIAQKNIELCFPTLSREEREKLIAENFHSLGMALLETGMAWFWPDSRVSQMV
;
A
#
# COMPACT_ATOMS: atom_id res chain seq x y z
N MET A 1 -2.77 -2.45 33.64
CA MET A 1 -1.33 -2.14 33.51
C MET A 1 -0.82 -2.83 32.25
N PHE A 2 -0.63 -2.10 31.16
CA PHE A 2 -0.13 -2.68 29.92
C PHE A 2 1.33 -3.13 30.13
N PRO A 3 1.72 -4.35 29.71
CA PRO A 3 3.09 -4.81 29.86
C PRO A 3 4.01 -3.89 29.05
N GLN A 4 4.96 -3.24 29.72
CA GLN A 4 6.02 -2.50 29.03
C GLN A 4 6.93 -3.50 28.33
N SER A 5 6.73 -3.64 27.02
CA SER A 5 7.64 -4.40 26.15
C SER A 5 8.97 -3.66 26.11
N LYS A 6 9.92 -4.07 26.97
CA LYS A 6 11.28 -3.55 26.93
C LYS A 6 11.92 -3.95 25.61
N PHE A 7 12.42 -2.98 24.84
CA PHE A 7 13.12 -3.22 23.59
C PHE A 7 14.30 -4.18 23.84
N SER A 8 14.22 -5.39 23.27
CA SER A 8 15.27 -6.40 23.41
C SER A 8 16.27 -6.27 22.26
N ARG A 9 17.55 -6.27 22.59
CA ARG A 9 18.64 -6.26 21.59
C ARG A 9 18.61 -7.49 20.66
N ALA A 10 17.84 -8.52 21.00
CA ALA A 10 17.57 -9.67 20.14
C ALA A 10 16.87 -9.30 18.81
N PHE A 11 16.18 -8.16 18.72
CA PHE A 11 15.54 -7.69 17.47
C PHE A 11 16.53 -7.11 16.44
N LEU A 12 17.80 -6.94 16.81
CA LEU A 12 18.89 -6.54 15.91
C LEU A 12 19.61 -7.72 15.26
N HIS A 13 19.16 -8.96 15.52
CA HIS A 13 19.77 -10.15 14.92
C HIS A 13 19.70 -10.07 13.37
N PRO A 14 20.71 -10.58 12.64
CA PRO A 14 20.75 -10.57 11.17
C PRO A 14 19.50 -11.13 10.49
N ARG A 15 18.74 -11.99 11.18
CA ARG A 15 17.45 -12.53 10.73
C ARG A 15 16.39 -11.44 10.49
N TYR A 16 16.46 -10.31 11.17
CA TYR A 16 15.52 -9.19 11.06
C TYR A 16 16.04 -8.05 10.19
N TRP A 17 17.25 -8.14 9.63
CA TRP A 17 17.80 -7.09 8.77
C TRP A 17 16.96 -6.83 7.54
N LEU A 18 16.31 -7.85 6.96
CA LEU A 18 15.39 -7.65 5.83
C LEU A 18 14.18 -6.79 6.23
N THR A 19 13.67 -6.99 7.46
CA THR A 19 12.60 -6.18 8.02
C THR A 19 13.06 -4.75 8.27
N TRP A 20 14.23 -4.56 8.89
CA TRP A 20 14.83 -3.23 9.09
C TRP A 20 15.13 -2.51 7.77
N PHE A 21 15.57 -3.24 6.75
CA PHE A 21 15.78 -2.71 5.40
C PHE A 21 14.45 -2.27 4.77
N GLY A 22 13.40 -3.07 4.88
CA GLY A 22 12.05 -2.69 4.44
C GLY A 22 11.51 -1.45 5.15
N VAL A 23 11.72 -1.36 6.46
CA VAL A 23 11.38 -0.17 7.27
C VAL A 23 12.20 1.05 6.84
N GLY A 24 13.50 0.88 6.57
CA GLY A 24 14.36 1.95 6.07
C GLY A 24 13.94 2.46 4.70
N ILE A 25 13.55 1.57 3.78
CA ILE A 25 12.98 1.95 2.48
C ILE A 25 11.67 2.71 2.67
N LEU A 26 10.76 2.22 3.52
CA LEU A 26 9.50 2.91 3.81
C LEU A 26 9.76 4.31 4.38
N TRP A 27 10.70 4.44 5.31
CA TRP A 27 11.08 5.72 5.88
C TRP A 27 11.63 6.68 4.83
N LEU A 28 12.53 6.22 3.94
CA LEU A 28 13.04 7.02 2.83
C LEU A 28 11.92 7.43 1.86
N LEU A 29 11.01 6.52 1.54
CA LEU A 29 9.86 6.80 0.67
C LEU A 29 8.97 7.90 1.26
N VAL A 30 8.69 7.85 2.57
CA VAL A 30 7.82 8.83 3.23
C VAL A 30 8.46 10.22 3.37
N GLN A 31 9.78 10.36 3.23
CA GLN A 31 10.41 11.69 3.14
C GLN A 31 10.16 12.39 1.79
N LEU A 32 9.72 11.67 0.75
CA LEU A 32 9.42 12.29 -0.55
C LEU A 32 8.14 13.14 -0.50
N PRO A 33 8.06 14.20 -1.33
CA PRO A 33 6.87 15.04 -1.41
C PRO A 33 5.68 14.25 -1.99
N TYR A 34 4.47 14.55 -1.51
CA TYR A 34 3.23 13.87 -1.85
C TYR A 34 2.97 13.64 -3.36
N PRO A 35 3.26 14.60 -4.27
CA PRO A 35 3.08 14.38 -5.70
C PRO A 35 3.91 13.21 -6.25
N VAL A 36 5.12 13.01 -5.71
CA VAL A 36 6.02 11.93 -6.12
C VAL A 36 5.53 10.60 -5.56
N LEU A 37 5.08 10.57 -4.31
CA LEU A 37 4.44 9.40 -3.72
C LEU A 37 3.20 8.99 -4.49
N ARG A 38 2.31 9.92 -4.81
CA ARG A 38 1.15 9.66 -5.68
C ARG A 38 1.59 9.09 -7.02
N PHE A 39 2.56 9.70 -7.69
CA PHE A 39 3.05 9.17 -8.96
C PHE A 39 3.60 7.73 -8.84
N LEU A 40 4.37 7.45 -7.79
CA LEU A 40 4.90 6.12 -7.52
C LEU A 40 3.79 5.13 -7.18
N GLY A 41 2.81 5.48 -6.34
CA GLY A 41 1.72 4.59 -5.94
C GLY A 41 0.83 4.19 -7.10
N THR A 42 0.48 5.17 -7.93
CA THR A 42 -0.34 4.96 -9.12
C THR A 42 0.37 4.12 -10.18
N ARG A 43 1.68 4.35 -10.40
CA ARG A 43 2.52 3.55 -11.31
C ARG A 43 2.77 2.15 -10.78
N THR A 44 3.07 2.03 -9.49
CA THR A 44 3.35 0.75 -8.83
C THR A 44 2.10 -0.11 -8.78
N GLY A 45 0.91 0.46 -8.52
CA GLY A 45 -0.37 -0.27 -8.59
C GLY A 45 -0.64 -0.84 -10.00
N LYS A 46 -0.35 -0.06 -11.05
CA LYS A 46 -0.48 -0.52 -12.44
C LYS A 46 0.55 -1.60 -12.80
N LEU A 47 1.80 -1.46 -12.37
CA LEU A 47 2.88 -2.43 -12.60
C LEU A 47 2.76 -3.68 -11.74
N ALA A 48 2.11 -3.59 -10.58
CA ALA A 48 1.87 -4.73 -9.70
C ALA A 48 0.74 -5.62 -10.21
N ARG A 49 -0.14 -5.13 -11.09
CA ARG A 49 -1.23 -5.90 -11.70
C ARG A 49 -0.75 -7.25 -12.29
N PRO A 50 0.26 -7.32 -13.18
CA PRO A 50 0.78 -8.59 -13.70
C PRO A 50 1.49 -9.46 -12.64
N PHE A 51 1.96 -8.89 -11.53
CA PHE A 51 2.62 -9.63 -10.44
C PHE A 51 1.61 -10.21 -9.43
N LEU A 52 0.46 -9.55 -9.30
CA LEU A 52 -0.61 -9.88 -8.36
C LEU A 52 -1.78 -10.61 -9.04
N LYS A 53 -1.49 -11.50 -10.01
CA LYS A 53 -2.51 -12.28 -10.75
C LYS A 53 -3.53 -12.98 -9.84
N ARG A 54 -3.07 -13.46 -8.67
CA ARG A 54 -3.95 -14.06 -7.66
C ARG A 54 -4.94 -13.05 -7.09
N ARG A 55 -4.50 -11.84 -6.76
CA ARG A 55 -5.41 -10.77 -6.29
C ARG A 55 -6.33 -10.29 -7.40
N GLU A 56 -5.85 -10.28 -8.64
CA GLU A 56 -6.66 -9.90 -9.80
C GLU A 56 -7.80 -10.88 -10.02
N SER A 57 -7.53 -12.18 -9.99
CA SER A 57 -8.57 -13.21 -10.10
C SER A 57 -9.63 -13.11 -8.98
N ILE A 58 -9.21 -12.78 -7.76
CA ILE A 58 -10.13 -12.56 -6.63
C ILE A 58 -10.99 -11.31 -6.86
N ALA A 59 -10.37 -10.18 -7.24
CA ALA A 59 -11.09 -8.94 -7.52
C ALA A 59 -12.09 -9.11 -8.68
N GLN A 60 -11.70 -9.85 -9.73
CA GLN A 60 -12.55 -10.16 -10.87
C GLN A 60 -13.78 -10.98 -10.46
N LYS A 61 -13.58 -12.05 -9.67
CA LYS A 61 -14.70 -12.83 -9.13
C LYS A 61 -15.60 -12.01 -8.23
N ASN A 62 -15.04 -11.17 -7.36
CA ASN A 62 -15.81 -10.32 -6.47
C ASN A 62 -16.66 -9.31 -7.26
N ILE A 63 -16.09 -8.66 -8.28
CA ILE A 63 -16.82 -7.70 -9.12
C ILE A 63 -17.87 -8.40 -9.97
N GLU A 64 -17.60 -9.61 -10.47
CA GLU A 64 -18.59 -10.40 -11.19
C GLU A 64 -19.79 -10.80 -10.32
N LEU A 65 -19.53 -11.17 -9.06
CA LEU A 65 -20.58 -11.52 -8.10
C LEU A 65 -21.36 -10.29 -7.61
N CYS A 66 -20.68 -9.18 -7.34
CA CYS A 66 -21.30 -7.96 -6.81
C CYS A 66 -21.99 -7.11 -7.88
N PHE A 67 -21.49 -7.13 -9.13
CA PHE A 67 -21.99 -6.30 -10.23
C PHE A 67 -22.25 -7.12 -11.51
N PRO A 68 -23.19 -8.07 -11.46
CA PRO A 68 -23.47 -8.97 -12.58
C PRO A 68 -24.05 -8.25 -13.81
N THR A 69 -24.62 -7.05 -13.65
CA THR A 69 -25.23 -6.26 -14.73
C THR A 69 -24.24 -5.40 -15.52
N LEU A 70 -23.01 -5.21 -15.03
CA LEU A 70 -22.00 -4.42 -15.72
C LEU A 70 -21.39 -5.17 -16.90
N SER A 71 -21.11 -4.46 -17.97
CA SER A 71 -20.40 -4.98 -19.14
C SER A 71 -18.96 -5.38 -18.80
N ARG A 72 -18.36 -6.22 -19.64
CA ARG A 72 -16.98 -6.70 -19.43
C ARG A 72 -15.97 -5.55 -19.37
N GLU A 73 -16.19 -4.50 -20.15
CA GLU A 73 -15.33 -3.31 -20.20
C GLU A 73 -15.44 -2.46 -18.92
N GLU A 74 -16.64 -2.29 -18.38
CA GLU A 74 -16.85 -1.58 -17.12
C GLU A 74 -16.23 -2.33 -15.93
N ARG A 75 -16.33 -3.67 -15.93
CA ARG A 75 -15.68 -4.50 -14.91
C ARG A 75 -14.16 -4.39 -14.97
N GLU A 76 -13.56 -4.42 -16.16
CA GLU A 76 -12.11 -4.24 -16.33
C GLU A 76 -11.65 -2.85 -15.85
N LYS A 77 -12.44 -1.80 -16.10
CA LYS A 77 -12.15 -0.46 -15.60
C LYS A 77 -12.18 -0.42 -14.07
N LEU A 78 -13.18 -1.00 -13.44
CA LEU A 78 -13.28 -1.09 -11.97
C LEU A 78 -12.14 -1.91 -11.36
N ILE A 79 -11.73 -3.01 -12.00
CA ILE A 79 -10.56 -3.80 -11.56
C ILE A 79 -9.30 -2.92 -11.63
N ALA A 80 -9.09 -2.21 -12.73
CA ALA A 80 -7.93 -1.33 -12.89
C ALA A 80 -7.90 -0.19 -11.85
N GLU A 81 -9.06 0.42 -11.58
CA GLU A 81 -9.21 1.45 -10.54
C GLU A 81 -8.96 0.88 -9.14
N ASN A 82 -9.44 -0.32 -8.84
CA ASN A 82 -9.19 -0.98 -7.56
C ASN A 82 -7.68 -1.22 -7.34
N PHE A 83 -6.95 -1.66 -8.36
CA PHE A 83 -5.49 -1.82 -8.27
C PHE A 83 -4.75 -0.50 -8.08
N HIS A 84 -5.24 0.57 -8.70
CA HIS A 84 -4.70 1.91 -8.50
C HIS A 84 -4.90 2.37 -7.05
N SER A 85 -6.12 2.24 -6.53
CA SER A 85 -6.45 2.55 -5.13
C SER A 85 -5.67 1.69 -4.15
N LEU A 86 -5.45 0.41 -4.46
CA LEU A 86 -4.63 -0.48 -3.63
C LEU A 86 -3.18 -0.01 -3.52
N GLY A 87 -2.58 0.42 -4.65
CA GLY A 87 -1.23 0.98 -4.65
C GLY A 87 -1.12 2.27 -3.85
N MET A 88 -2.13 3.15 -3.98
CA MET A 88 -2.23 4.39 -3.19
C MET A 88 -2.43 4.12 -1.70
N ALA A 89 -3.33 3.21 -1.32
CA ALA A 89 -3.62 2.87 0.06
C ALA A 89 -2.38 2.34 0.81
N LEU A 90 -1.49 1.62 0.12
CA LEU A 90 -0.24 1.13 0.68
C LEU A 90 0.71 2.28 1.05
N LEU A 91 0.78 3.30 0.18
CA LEU A 91 1.56 4.51 0.45
C LEU A 91 0.92 5.37 1.53
N GLU A 92 -0.41 5.53 1.51
CA GLU A 92 -1.16 6.24 2.55
C GLU A 92 -0.97 5.61 3.92
N THR A 93 -1.00 4.28 3.99
CA THR A 93 -0.72 3.54 5.23
C THR A 93 0.72 3.81 5.70
N GLY A 94 1.69 3.86 4.78
CA GLY A 94 3.06 4.24 5.10
C GLY A 94 3.17 5.69 5.60
N MET A 95 2.51 6.63 4.92
CA MET A 95 2.47 8.04 5.34
C MET A 95 1.84 8.18 6.73
N ALA A 96 0.71 7.54 6.99
CA ALA A 96 0.04 7.58 8.28
C ALA A 96 0.90 7.04 9.43
N TRP A 97 1.83 6.12 9.13
CA TRP A 97 2.69 5.52 10.15
C TRP A 97 3.95 6.34 10.46
N PHE A 98 4.47 7.08 9.47
CA PHE A 98 5.75 7.77 9.57
C PHE A 98 5.64 9.31 9.58
N TRP A 99 4.55 9.90 9.08
CA TRP A 99 4.36 11.35 9.14
C TRP A 99 3.76 11.82 10.46
N PRO A 100 4.21 12.99 10.95
CA PRO A 100 3.51 13.66 12.04
C PRO A 100 2.15 14.17 11.55
N ASP A 101 1.16 14.17 12.45
CA ASP A 101 -0.22 14.60 12.18
C ASP A 101 -0.32 15.99 11.52
N SER A 102 0.63 16.89 11.84
CA SER A 102 0.73 18.24 11.28
C SER A 102 0.98 18.29 9.78
N ARG A 103 1.61 17.25 9.21
CA ARG A 103 1.85 17.14 7.76
C ARG A 103 0.68 16.47 7.04
N VAL A 104 -0.01 15.54 7.72
CA VAL A 104 -1.21 14.88 7.20
C VAL A 104 -2.37 15.88 7.10
N SER A 105 -2.53 16.76 8.07
CA SER A 105 -3.60 17.78 8.09
C SER A 105 -3.47 18.85 6.99
N GLN A 106 -2.30 19.01 6.37
CA GLN A 106 -2.09 19.94 5.26
C GLN A 106 -2.47 19.33 3.89
N MET A 107 -2.88 18.05 3.83
CA MET A 107 -3.23 17.36 2.58
C MET A 107 -4.73 17.17 2.36
N VAL A 108 -5.55 17.48 3.37
CA VAL A 108 -7.02 17.49 3.31
C VAL A 108 -7.49 18.92 3.03
#